data_AF-A0A023D9Q7-F1
#
_entry.id   AF-A0A023D9Q7-F1
#
_cell.length_a   1.000
_cell.length_b   1.000
_cell.length_c   1.000
_cell.angle_alpha   90.00
_cell.angle_beta   90.00
_cell.angle_gamma   90.00
#
_symmetry.space_group_name_H-M   'P 1'
#
loop_
_entity.id
_entity.type
_entity.pdbx_description
1 polymer ?
#
loop_
_entity_poly.entity_id
_entity_poly.type
_entity_poly.pdbx_seq_one_letter_code
_entity_poly.pdbx_strand_id
1 'polypeptide(L)'
;MLDVVLDAMSGDMPVLEERRRDRQQAVRDLISTGSFQPGGLDGPFILHLARQAGKLVFDVRDAEDAPRLRLPISLAPLRRLIKDYNLTVESYAEAIAEGNPIRIRAMDFGRRALHDEAAAELRAMLEGQVAMDFDTARRLFSLICVMAARD
;
A
#
# COMPACT_ATOMS: atom_id res chain seq x y z
N MET A 1 -5.58 -15.62 9.16
CA MET A 1 -5.14 -15.77 7.76
C MET A 1 -5.79 -14.66 6.96
N LEU A 2 -4.99 -13.88 6.22
CA LEU A 2 -5.44 -12.74 5.43
C LEU A 2 -5.20 -13.06 3.96
N ASP A 3 -6.20 -12.82 3.11
CA ASP A 3 -6.02 -12.77 1.65
C ASP A 3 -6.20 -11.32 1.16
N VAL A 4 -5.62 -10.98 0.01
CA VAL A 4 -5.62 -9.61 -0.53
C VAL A 4 -5.95 -9.60 -2.01
N VAL A 5 -7.02 -8.89 -2.36
CA VAL A 5 -7.47 -8.68 -3.74
C VAL A 5 -7.36 -7.20 -4.09
N LEU A 6 -6.80 -6.90 -5.26
CA LEU A 6 -6.67 -5.54 -5.77
C LEU A 6 -7.58 -5.40 -6.99
N ASP A 7 -8.38 -4.34 -7.05
CA ASP A 7 -9.13 -4.02 -8.27
C ASP A 7 -8.18 -3.82 -9.47
N ALA A 8 -8.68 -4.19 -10.65
CA ALA A 8 -7.89 -4.23 -11.88
C ALA A 8 -7.21 -2.88 -12.18
N MET A 9 -5.90 -2.92 -12.39
CA MET A 9 -5.10 -1.76 -12.79
C MET A 9 -4.97 -1.72 -14.30
N SER A 10 -5.51 -0.69 -14.96
CA SER A 10 -5.48 -0.57 -16.43
C SER A 10 -4.18 0.11 -16.92
N GLY A 11 -3.31 -0.60 -17.65
CA GLY A 11 -2.34 -0.06 -18.64
C GLY A 11 -0.83 -0.42 -18.49
N ASP A 12 -0.10 -0.65 -19.59
CA ASP A 12 1.32 -1.12 -19.69
C ASP A 12 2.38 0.01 -19.88
N MET A 13 3.52 -0.03 -19.15
CA MET A 13 4.79 0.70 -19.41
C MET A 13 5.95 0.07 -18.59
N PRO A 14 7.27 0.26 -18.87
CA PRO A 14 8.38 -0.43 -18.17
C PRO A 14 8.46 -0.17 -16.65
N VAL A 15 8.09 1.04 -16.20
CA VAL A 15 7.90 1.38 -14.78
C VAL A 15 6.81 0.51 -14.13
N LEU A 16 5.88 -0.06 -14.92
CA LEU A 16 4.94 -1.06 -14.45
C LEU A 16 5.63 -2.33 -13.98
N GLU A 17 6.72 -2.79 -14.59
CA GLU A 17 7.27 -4.11 -14.25
C GLU A 17 7.94 -4.12 -12.87
N GLU A 18 8.73 -3.09 -12.54
CA GLU A 18 9.23 -2.91 -11.17
C GLU A 18 8.08 -2.68 -10.19
N ARG A 19 7.13 -1.79 -10.51
CA ARG A 19 5.94 -1.56 -9.67
C ARG A 19 5.08 -2.83 -9.52
N ARG A 20 5.01 -3.70 -10.53
CA ARG A 20 4.28 -4.98 -10.54
C ARG A 20 4.98 -5.96 -9.64
N ARG A 21 6.31 -6.05 -9.68
CA ARG A 21 7.10 -6.87 -8.76
C ARG A 21 6.94 -6.40 -7.31
N ASP A 22 7.07 -5.11 -7.06
CA ASP A 22 6.87 -4.52 -5.73
C ASP A 22 5.44 -4.76 -5.22
N ARG A 23 4.43 -4.60 -6.09
CA ARG A 23 3.03 -4.93 -5.79
C ARG A 23 2.85 -6.41 -5.43
N GLN A 24 3.38 -7.32 -6.25
CA GLN A 24 3.30 -8.75 -5.99
C GLN A 24 3.99 -9.13 -4.69
N GLN A 25 5.14 -8.52 -4.40
CA GLN A 25 5.85 -8.75 -3.15
C GLN A 25 5.04 -8.26 -1.96
N ALA A 26 4.50 -7.04 -2.00
CA ALA A 26 3.67 -6.49 -0.94
C ALA A 26 2.43 -7.33 -0.67
N VAL A 27 1.74 -7.83 -1.72
CA VAL A 27 0.61 -8.75 -1.58
C VAL A 27 1.04 -10.06 -0.92
N ARG A 28 2.11 -10.70 -1.40
CA ARG A 28 2.62 -11.95 -0.81
C ARG A 28 2.99 -11.77 0.66
N ASP A 29 3.62 -10.66 1.01
CA ASP A 29 4.03 -10.39 2.38
C ASP A 29 2.84 -10.11 3.31
N LEU A 30 1.80 -9.44 2.81
CA LEU A 30 0.53 -9.27 3.54
C LEU A 30 -0.17 -10.60 3.79
N ILE A 31 -0.23 -11.47 2.78
CA ILE A 31 -0.87 -12.79 2.91
C ILE A 31 -0.12 -13.68 3.89
N SER A 32 1.22 -13.67 3.82
CA SER A 32 2.06 -14.57 4.63
C SER A 32 2.30 -14.09 6.05
N THR A 33 2.48 -12.79 6.26
CA THR A 33 2.93 -12.23 7.55
C THR A 33 2.11 -11.03 8.03
N GLY A 34 1.05 -10.65 7.31
CA GLY A 34 0.23 -9.51 7.67
C GLY A 34 -0.62 -9.76 8.91
N SER A 35 -0.67 -8.77 9.79
CA SER A 35 -1.61 -8.69 10.91
C SER A 35 -2.63 -7.60 10.62
N PHE A 36 -3.86 -8.00 10.27
CA PHE A 36 -4.97 -7.10 9.97
C PHE A 36 -6.24 -7.62 10.63
N GLN A 37 -6.75 -6.86 11.60
CA GLN A 37 -7.88 -7.25 12.43
C GLN A 37 -8.91 -6.11 12.49
N PRO A 38 -9.98 -6.18 11.68
CA PRO A 38 -11.12 -5.28 11.80
C PRO A 38 -11.78 -5.39 13.17
N GLY A 39 -12.28 -4.27 13.69
CA GLY A 39 -12.98 -4.23 14.97
C GLY A 39 -14.26 -5.07 14.96
N GLY A 40 -14.42 -5.94 15.95
CA GLY A 40 -15.64 -6.73 16.17
C GLY A 40 -15.90 -7.84 15.15
N LEU A 41 -14.91 -8.21 14.34
CA LEU A 41 -14.99 -9.33 13.41
C LEU A 41 -13.97 -10.40 13.77
N ASP A 42 -14.28 -11.67 13.53
CA ASP A 42 -13.33 -12.77 13.66
C ASP A 42 -13.04 -13.37 12.28
N GLY A 43 -11.75 -13.66 12.04
CA GLY A 43 -11.24 -14.07 10.74
C GLY A 43 -11.33 -15.58 10.46
N PRO A 44 -10.95 -16.03 9.25
CA PRO A 44 -10.12 -15.34 8.25
C PRO A 44 -10.84 -14.26 7.42
N PHE A 45 -10.06 -13.39 6.77
CA PHE A 45 -10.58 -12.30 5.95
C PHE A 45 -9.95 -12.25 4.55
N ILE A 46 -10.73 -11.81 3.57
CA ILE A 46 -10.25 -11.36 2.27
C ILE A 46 -10.37 -9.83 2.25
N LEU A 47 -9.25 -9.13 2.05
CA LEU A 47 -9.21 -7.67 1.96
C LEU A 47 -9.18 -7.26 0.48
N HIS A 48 -10.29 -6.71 0.01
CA HIS A 48 -10.38 -6.08 -1.30
C HIS A 48 -10.00 -4.59 -1.19
N LEU A 49 -8.99 -4.17 -1.95
CA LEU A 49 -8.61 -2.77 -2.06
C LEU A 49 -9.11 -2.20 -3.39
N ALA A 50 -9.97 -1.18 -3.29
CA ALA A 50 -10.65 -0.58 -4.43
C ALA A 50 -10.56 0.95 -4.41
N ARG A 51 -10.60 1.60 -5.60
CA ARG A 51 -10.80 3.05 -5.72
C ARG A 51 -12.29 3.32 -5.99
N GLN A 52 -12.92 4.16 -5.19
CA GLN A 52 -14.32 4.54 -5.40
C GLN A 52 -14.54 6.01 -5.05
N ALA A 53 -15.08 6.79 -6.00
CA ALA A 53 -15.40 8.22 -5.83
C ALA A 53 -14.24 9.04 -5.21
N GLY A 54 -13.01 8.83 -5.70
CA GLY A 54 -11.81 9.52 -5.22
C GLY A 54 -11.25 9.01 -3.88
N LYS A 55 -11.91 8.04 -3.24
CA LYS A 55 -11.46 7.40 -2.00
C LYS A 55 -10.84 6.04 -2.26
N LEU A 56 -10.00 5.58 -1.34
CA LEU A 56 -9.61 4.18 -1.24
C LEU A 56 -10.65 3.47 -0.39
N VAL A 57 -11.04 2.25 -0.74
CA VAL A 57 -12.00 1.45 0.01
C VAL A 57 -11.31 0.17 0.45
N PHE A 58 -11.34 -0.10 1.75
CA PHE A 58 -11.02 -1.41 2.31
C PHE A 58 -12.34 -2.17 2.43
N ASP A 59 -12.56 -3.09 1.51
CA ASP A 59 -13.73 -3.97 1.48
C ASP A 59 -13.31 -5.31 2.08
N VAL A 60 -13.64 -5.50 3.36
CA VAL A 60 -13.31 -6.69 4.16
C VAL A 60 -14.43 -7.71 4.00
N ARG A 61 -14.04 -8.93 3.64
CA ARG A 61 -14.94 -10.03 3.35
C ARG A 61 -14.54 -11.28 4.13
N ASP A 62 -15.48 -12.19 4.30
CA ASP A 62 -15.21 -13.51 4.90
C ASP A 62 -14.59 -14.48 3.88
N ALA A 63 -14.40 -15.74 4.30
CA ALA A 63 -13.77 -16.78 3.48
C ALA A 63 -14.60 -17.15 2.24
N GLU A 64 -15.90 -16.90 2.28
CA GLU A 64 -16.84 -17.14 1.18
C GLU A 64 -16.99 -15.91 0.26
N ASP A 65 -16.11 -14.91 0.41
CA ASP A 65 -16.14 -13.64 -0.33
C ASP A 65 -17.41 -12.80 -0.07
N ALA A 66 -18.08 -13.02 1.06
CA ALA A 66 -19.26 -12.23 1.45
C ALA A 66 -18.84 -10.94 2.18
N PRO A 67 -19.38 -9.76 1.81
CA PRO A 67 -19.03 -8.50 2.45
C PRO A 67 -19.36 -8.47 3.96
N ARG A 68 -18.37 -8.09 4.78
CA ARG A 68 -18.51 -7.97 6.24
C ARG A 68 -18.39 -6.53 6.71
N LEU A 69 -17.43 -5.80 6.15
CA LEU A 69 -17.15 -4.41 6.51
C LEU A 69 -16.58 -3.67 5.31
N ARG A 70 -17.06 -2.45 5.07
CA ARG A 70 -16.53 -1.58 4.03
C ARG A 70 -16.10 -0.25 4.61
N LEU A 71 -14.82 0.06 4.52
CA LEU A 71 -14.21 1.27 5.08
C LEU A 71 -13.69 2.19 3.95
N PRO A 72 -14.42 3.26 3.60
CA PRO A 72 -13.91 4.29 2.70
C PRO A 72 -12.92 5.20 3.43
N ILE A 73 -11.67 5.20 2.98
CA ILE A 73 -10.55 5.94 3.54
C ILE A 73 -10.24 7.15 2.64
N SER A 74 -10.18 8.33 3.26
CA SER A 74 -9.68 9.53 2.59
C SER A 74 -8.16 9.45 2.44
N LEU A 75 -7.65 9.57 1.21
CA LEU A 75 -6.20 9.65 0.98
C LEU A 75 -5.62 11.05 1.22
N ALA A 76 -6.43 12.01 1.66
CA ALA A 76 -5.97 13.38 1.87
C ALA A 76 -4.78 13.51 2.85
N PRO A 77 -4.76 12.80 4.00
CA PRO A 77 -3.61 12.84 4.93
C PRO A 77 -2.33 12.24 4.33
N LEU A 78 -2.48 11.20 3.49
CA LEU A 78 -1.36 10.51 2.84
C LEU A 78 -0.86 11.21 1.56
N ARG A 79 -1.58 12.22 1.05
CA ARG A 79 -1.33 12.81 -0.27
C ARG A 79 0.11 13.28 -0.45
N ARG A 80 0.68 13.96 0.56
CA ARG A 80 2.07 14.43 0.51
C ARG A 80 3.03 13.24 0.43
N LEU A 81 2.85 12.23 1.28
CA LEU A 81 3.71 11.06 1.35
C LEU A 81 3.68 10.24 0.06
N ILE A 82 2.50 10.07 -0.54
CA ILE A 82 2.33 9.42 -1.84
C ILE A 82 3.10 10.18 -2.92
N LYS A 83 2.98 11.51 -2.95
CA LYS A 83 3.69 12.36 -3.92
C LYS A 83 5.21 12.26 -3.74
N ASP A 84 5.70 12.42 -2.52
CA ASP A 84 7.14 12.38 -2.21
C ASP A 84 7.72 10.98 -2.51
N TYR A 85 6.96 9.92 -2.26
CA TYR A 85 7.33 8.55 -2.63
C TYR A 85 7.44 8.38 -4.15
N ASN A 86 6.45 8.84 -4.92
CA ASN A 86 6.48 8.73 -6.37
C ASN A 86 7.67 9.48 -6.98
N LEU A 87 7.98 10.69 -6.50
CA LEU A 87 9.17 11.45 -6.91
C LEU A 87 10.47 10.71 -6.59
N THR A 88 10.52 10.04 -5.43
CA THR A 88 11.67 9.22 -5.03
C THR A 88 11.84 8.03 -5.97
N VAL A 89 10.76 7.36 -6.37
CA VAL A 89 10.81 6.24 -7.31
C VAL A 89 11.24 6.71 -8.71
N GLU A 90 10.71 7.83 -9.20
CA GLU A 90 11.10 8.41 -10.50
C GLU A 90 12.59 8.76 -10.54
N SER A 91 13.08 9.41 -9.48
CA SER A 91 14.50 9.77 -9.36
C SER A 91 15.43 8.55 -9.24
N TYR A 92 14.90 7.36 -8.90
CA TYR A 92 15.70 6.16 -8.63
C TYR A 92 16.24 5.59 -9.93
N ALA A 93 15.41 5.57 -10.98
CA ALA A 93 15.82 5.14 -12.31
C ALA A 93 16.97 6.02 -12.86
N GLU A 94 16.90 7.33 -12.63
CA GLU A 94 17.99 8.26 -12.98
C GLU A 94 19.27 7.95 -12.21
N ALA A 95 19.18 7.73 -10.90
CA ALA A 95 20.35 7.44 -10.06
C ALA A 95 21.04 6.11 -10.45
N ILE A 96 20.26 5.09 -10.86
CA ILE A 96 20.80 3.85 -11.41
C ILE A 96 21.50 4.11 -12.75
N ALA A 97 20.87 4.84 -13.66
CA ALA A 97 21.44 5.14 -14.97
C ALA A 97 22.76 5.93 -14.85
N GLU A 98 22.87 6.83 -13.87
CA GLU A 98 24.09 7.58 -13.55
C GLU A 98 25.17 6.74 -12.85
N GLY A 99 24.82 5.56 -12.30
CA GLY A 99 25.76 4.71 -11.57
C GLY A 99 26.27 5.31 -10.26
N ASN A 100 25.49 6.15 -9.57
CA ASN A 100 25.89 6.83 -8.33
C ASN A 100 25.42 6.07 -7.08
N PRO A 101 26.26 5.23 -6.44
CA PRO A 101 25.85 4.41 -5.29
C PRO A 101 25.53 5.22 -4.03
N ILE A 102 26.07 6.43 -3.88
CA ILE A 102 25.76 7.31 -2.74
C ILE A 102 24.33 7.83 -2.89
N ARG A 103 23.97 8.30 -4.09
CA ARG A 103 22.61 8.77 -4.41
C ARG A 103 21.60 7.65 -4.22
N ILE A 104 21.86 6.45 -4.75
CA ILE A 104 20.99 5.28 -4.59
C ILE A 104 20.74 4.97 -3.10
N ARG A 105 21.79 4.90 -2.28
CA ARG A 105 21.64 4.62 -0.84
C ARG A 105 20.85 5.70 -0.11
N ALA A 106 21.13 6.98 -0.40
CA ALA A 106 20.39 8.09 0.20
C ALA A 106 18.89 8.00 -0.11
N MET A 107 18.55 7.61 -1.34
CA MET A 107 17.17 7.38 -1.77
C MET A 107 16.54 6.17 -1.10
N ASP A 108 17.27 5.06 -0.93
CA ASP A 108 16.77 3.90 -0.18
C ASP A 108 16.42 4.26 1.27
N PHE A 109 17.24 5.09 1.92
CA PHE A 109 16.93 5.61 3.27
C PHE A 109 15.71 6.53 3.25
N GLY A 110 15.64 7.47 2.30
CA GLY A 110 14.48 8.36 2.15
C GLY A 110 13.18 7.60 1.90
N ARG A 111 13.22 6.58 1.04
CA ARG A 111 12.09 5.69 0.76
C ARG A 111 11.63 4.97 2.02
N ARG A 112 12.56 4.43 2.82
CA ARG A 112 12.23 3.79 4.10
C ARG A 112 11.55 4.75 5.06
N ALA A 113 12.08 5.96 5.22
CA ALA A 113 11.50 6.98 6.09
C ALA A 113 10.08 7.37 5.66
N LEU A 114 9.83 7.52 4.36
CA LEU A 114 8.48 7.80 3.82
C LEU A 114 7.50 6.67 4.12
N HIS A 115 7.91 5.40 3.95
CA HIS A 115 7.09 4.27 4.33
C HIS A 115 6.81 4.23 5.84
N ASP A 116 7.79 4.58 6.67
CA ASP A 116 7.65 4.58 8.13
C ASP A 116 6.64 5.65 8.58
N GLU A 117 6.77 6.86 8.04
CA GLU A 117 5.84 7.97 8.31
C GLU A 117 4.42 7.62 7.84
N ALA A 118 4.30 7.07 6.62
CA ALA A 118 3.00 6.68 6.08
C ALA A 118 2.36 5.51 6.82
N ALA A 119 3.15 4.57 7.34
CA ALA A 119 2.64 3.47 8.15
C ALA A 119 2.11 3.96 9.50
N ALA A 120 2.80 4.92 10.13
CA ALA A 120 2.30 5.56 11.35
C ALA A 120 0.98 6.31 11.09
N GLU A 121 0.94 7.13 10.03
CA GLU A 121 -0.27 7.89 9.65
C GLU A 121 -1.44 6.95 9.32
N LEU A 122 -1.22 5.90 8.52
CA LEU A 122 -2.27 4.95 8.15
C LEU A 122 -2.83 4.21 9.38
N ARG A 123 -1.98 3.84 10.33
CA ARG A 123 -2.42 3.22 11.59
C ARG A 123 -3.25 4.18 12.43
N ALA A 124 -2.83 5.45 12.54
CA ALA A 124 -3.60 6.47 13.25
C ALA A 124 -4.96 6.72 12.59
N MET A 125 -5.01 6.78 11.26
CA MET A 125 -6.26 6.95 10.49
C MET A 125 -7.26 5.80 10.71
N LEU A 126 -6.77 4.59 11.01
CA LEU A 126 -7.57 3.38 11.17
C LEU A 126 -7.72 2.94 12.63
N GLU A 127 -7.19 3.70 13.58
CA GLU A 127 -7.30 3.41 15.00
C GLU A 127 -8.78 3.25 15.40
N GLY A 128 -9.06 2.21 16.20
CA GLY A 128 -10.42 1.84 16.60
C GLY A 128 -11.27 1.14 15.53
N GLN A 129 -10.88 1.17 14.25
CA GLN A 129 -11.58 0.48 13.16
C GLN A 129 -10.85 -0.79 12.73
N VAL A 130 -9.53 -0.72 12.63
CA VAL A 130 -8.67 -1.85 12.25
C VAL A 130 -7.40 -1.84 13.08
N ALA A 131 -7.16 -2.91 13.82
CA ALA A 131 -5.87 -3.15 14.44
C ALA A 131 -4.92 -3.78 13.41
N MET A 132 -3.75 -3.18 13.23
CA MET A 132 -2.68 -3.72 12.38
C MET A 132 -1.30 -3.38 12.93
N ASP A 133 -0.33 -4.23 12.60
CA ASP A 133 1.08 -3.95 12.89
C ASP A 133 1.67 -2.94 11.89
N PHE A 134 2.88 -2.50 12.19
CA PHE A 134 3.57 -1.49 11.41
C PHE A 134 3.96 -1.99 10.01
N ASP A 135 4.42 -3.24 9.90
CA ASP A 135 4.85 -3.81 8.62
C ASP A 135 3.68 -4.03 7.66
N THR A 136 2.51 -4.43 8.18
CA THR A 136 1.24 -4.49 7.46
C THR A 136 0.88 -3.12 6.91
N ALA A 137 0.96 -2.08 7.75
CA ALA A 137 0.69 -0.70 7.31
C ALA A 137 1.67 -0.23 6.22
N ARG A 138 2.97 -0.55 6.32
CA ARG A 138 3.97 -0.24 5.26
C ARG A 138 3.64 -0.91 3.93
N ARG A 139 3.25 -2.18 3.97
CA ARG A 139 2.88 -2.96 2.78
C ARG A 139 1.59 -2.43 2.16
N LEU A 140 0.57 -2.12 2.98
CA LEU A 140 -0.63 -1.45 2.52
C LEU A 140 -0.31 -0.11 1.86
N PHE A 141 0.54 0.72 2.47
CA PHE A 141 0.97 1.98 1.84
C PHE A 141 1.65 1.77 0.48
N SER A 142 2.48 0.72 0.34
CA SER A 142 3.09 0.37 -0.96
C SER A 142 2.03 0.10 -2.04
N LEU A 143 0.97 -0.64 -1.68
CA LEU A 143 -0.17 -0.89 -2.56
C LEU A 143 -0.97 0.37 -2.85
N ILE A 144 -1.16 1.25 -1.85
CA ILE A 144 -1.82 2.55 -2.02
C ILE A 144 -1.08 3.42 -3.03
N CYS A 145 0.25 3.52 -2.95
CA CYS A 145 1.04 4.28 -3.89
C CYS A 145 0.89 3.76 -5.33
N VAL A 146 0.87 2.43 -5.50
CA VAL A 146 0.64 1.80 -6.80
C VAL A 146 -0.76 2.16 -7.32
N MET A 147 -1.78 2.13 -6.47
CA MET A 147 -3.17 2.48 -6.83
C MET A 147 -3.38 3.97 -7.08
N ALA A 148 -2.60 4.86 -6.45
CA ALA A 148 -2.73 6.30 -6.56
C ALA A 148 -1.98 6.91 -7.76
N ALA A 149 -1.01 6.20 -8.35
CA ALA A 149 -0.17 6.72 -9.44
C ALA A 149 -0.89 6.87 -10.80
N ARG A 150 -2.21 6.70 -10.87
CA ARG A 150 -2.99 6.68 -12.12
C ARG A 150 -4.22 7.62 -12.12
N ASP A 151 -4.25 8.60 -11.23
CA ASP A 151 -5.21 9.72 -11.28
C ASP A 151 -4.54 11.04 -11.67
#